data_AF-A0A975AFW3-F1
#
_entry.id   AF-A0A975AFW3-F1
#
_cell.length_a   1.000
_cell.length_b   1.000
_cell.length_c   1.000
_cell.angle_alpha   90.00
_cell.angle_beta   90.00
_cell.angle_gamma   90.00
#
_symmetry.space_group_name_H-M   'P 1'
#
loop_
_entity.id
_entity.type
_entity.pdbx_description
1 polymer ?
#
loop_
_entity_poly.entity_id
_entity_poly.type
_entity_poly.pdbx_seq_one_letter_code
_entity_poly.pdbx_strand_id
1 'polypeptide(L)'
;MSSTTTTIIVIVAVIALILRTVIRYKFLSKQVDKLNKILYTDRNPNGYVEELDKILSKQKNKHDKDINLLQKATGLFYAGRFDEAKHVLNVEMKQIPANGQHLFYQNLILSMLFNGEIEEGHKALIDATEVLTSIKKTANNKFAIEFLFAVDDLYQGKYEERKDFFLDLCENGRNYYRKAMANYCVALIYKNENNLEEMNKHLELAKEIGQNSFVEKLVLSK
;
A
#
# COMPACT_ATOMS: atom_id res chain seq x y z
N MET A 1 -50.33 15.99 -18.78
CA MET A 1 -49.99 14.84 -17.90
C MET A 1 -50.47 15.17 -16.49
N SER A 2 -51.14 14.24 -15.81
CA SER A 2 -51.62 14.48 -14.43
C SER A 2 -50.46 14.50 -13.45
N SER A 3 -50.57 15.31 -12.39
CA SER A 3 -49.61 15.39 -11.27
C SER A 3 -49.21 14.00 -10.75
N THR A 4 -50.17 13.08 -10.65
CA THR A 4 -49.98 11.69 -10.22
C THR A 4 -49.05 10.89 -11.15
N THR A 5 -49.14 11.08 -12.46
CA THR A 5 -48.29 10.36 -13.43
C THR A 5 -46.83 10.79 -13.29
N THR A 6 -46.60 12.10 -13.12
CA THR A 6 -45.26 12.66 -12.89
C THR A 6 -44.66 12.13 -11.57
N THR A 7 -45.45 12.08 -10.49
CA THR A 7 -45.01 11.54 -9.20
C THR A 7 -44.59 10.07 -9.28
N ILE A 8 -45.35 9.23 -9.99
CA ILE A 8 -45.01 7.81 -10.18
C ILE A 8 -43.69 7.66 -10.96
N ILE A 9 -43.50 8.42 -12.04
CA ILE A 9 -42.26 8.38 -12.83
C ILE A 9 -41.05 8.76 -11.98
N VAL A 10 -41.16 9.80 -11.16
CA VAL A 10 -40.07 10.24 -10.26
C VAL A 10 -39.74 9.14 -9.25
N ILE A 11 -40.75 8.51 -8.62
CA ILE A 11 -40.54 7.42 -7.66
C ILE A 11 -39.83 6.25 -8.32
N VAL A 12 -40.25 5.82 -9.51
CA VAL A 12 -39.60 4.73 -10.25
C VAL A 12 -38.15 5.07 -10.60
N ALA A 13 -37.87 6.31 -11.03
CA ALA A 13 -36.52 6.76 -11.34
C ALA A 13 -35.61 6.75 -10.09
N VAL A 14 -36.11 7.18 -8.93
CA VAL A 14 -35.39 7.14 -7.66
C VAL A 14 -35.10 5.71 -7.23
N ILE A 15 -36.09 4.81 -7.32
CA ILE A 15 -35.92 3.39 -6.99
C ILE A 15 -34.86 2.75 -7.90
N ALA A 16 -34.91 3.03 -9.21
CA ALA A 16 -33.92 2.52 -10.17
C ALA A 16 -32.50 3.01 -9.85
N LEU A 17 -32.35 4.29 -9.45
CA LEU A 17 -31.06 4.85 -9.04
C LEU A 17 -30.51 4.19 -7.77
N ILE A 18 -31.36 3.95 -6.77
CA ILE A 18 -30.99 3.26 -5.53
C ILE A 18 -30.54 1.83 -5.85
N LEU A 19 -31.33 1.07 -6.62
CA LEU A 19 -30.98 -0.30 -7.01
C LEU A 19 -29.66 -0.36 -7.77
N ARG A 20 -29.44 0.55 -8.73
CA ARG A 20 -28.16 0.66 -9.45
C ARG A 20 -26.99 0.90 -8.50
N THR A 21 -27.18 1.74 -7.49
CA THR A 21 -26.13 2.07 -6.50
C THR A 21 -25.82 0.87 -5.61
N VAL A 22 -26.85 0.16 -5.13
CA VAL A 22 -26.69 -1.05 -4.31
C VAL A 22 -26.00 -2.18 -5.09
N ILE A 23 -26.37 -2.38 -6.35
CA ILE A 23 -25.72 -3.39 -7.22
C ILE A 23 -24.25 -3.05 -7.42
N ARG A 24 -23.94 -1.78 -7.74
CA ARG A 24 -22.56 -1.31 -7.89
C ARG A 24 -21.76 -1.51 -6.61
N TYR A 25 -22.33 -1.15 -5.46
CA TYR A 25 -21.68 -1.32 -4.16
C TYR A 25 -21.35 -2.79 -3.87
N LYS A 26 -22.31 -3.71 -4.07
CA LYS A 26 -22.09 -5.15 -3.88
C LYS A 26 -21.00 -5.71 -4.81
N PHE A 27 -20.98 -5.25 -6.07
CA PHE A 27 -19.94 -5.66 -7.02
C PHE A 27 -18.55 -5.19 -6.57
N LEU A 28 -18.43 -3.90 -6.19
CA LEU A 28 -17.17 -3.34 -5.70
C LEU A 28 -16.71 -4.01 -4.40
N SER A 29 -17.62 -4.30 -3.47
CA SER A 29 -17.29 -5.03 -2.24
C SER A 29 -16.70 -6.40 -2.55
N LYS A 30 -17.34 -7.19 -3.42
CA LYS A 30 -16.82 -8.50 -3.82
C LYS A 30 -15.46 -8.42 -4.49
N GLN A 31 -15.23 -7.39 -5.30
CA GLN A 31 -13.94 -7.14 -5.94
C GLN A 31 -12.86 -6.83 -4.89
N VAL A 32 -13.16 -5.94 -3.94
CA VAL A 32 -12.26 -5.60 -2.83
C VAL A 32 -11.96 -6.84 -1.98
N ASP A 33 -12.97 -7.66 -1.65
CA ASP A 33 -12.79 -8.88 -0.87
C ASP A 33 -11.91 -9.90 -1.61
N LYS A 34 -12.13 -10.09 -2.92
CA LYS A 34 -11.29 -10.95 -3.77
C LYS A 34 -9.85 -10.45 -3.79
N LEU A 35 -9.65 -9.16 -4.03
CA LEU A 35 -8.34 -8.52 -4.09
C LEU A 35 -7.61 -8.61 -2.73
N ASN A 36 -8.31 -8.35 -1.63
CA ASN A 36 -7.77 -8.50 -0.28
C ASN A 36 -7.42 -9.95 0.04
N LYS A 37 -8.23 -10.92 -0.38
CA LYS A 37 -7.91 -12.34 -0.22
C LYS A 37 -6.62 -12.69 -0.96
N ILE A 38 -6.50 -12.32 -2.23
CA ILE A 38 -5.31 -12.63 -3.03
C ILE A 38 -4.07 -11.99 -2.41
N LEU A 39 -4.14 -10.70 -2.09
CA LEU A 39 -2.99 -9.97 -1.59
C LEU A 39 -2.65 -10.34 -0.16
N TYR A 40 -3.60 -10.45 0.76
CA TYR A 40 -3.33 -10.54 2.19
C TYR A 40 -3.60 -11.93 2.81
N THR A 41 -4.46 -12.75 2.22
CA THR A 41 -4.68 -14.11 2.73
C THR A 41 -3.79 -15.11 2.00
N ASP A 42 -3.83 -15.09 0.67
CA ASP A 42 -3.12 -16.02 -0.19
C ASP A 42 -1.64 -15.63 -0.38
N ARG A 43 -1.25 -14.43 0.07
CA ARG A 43 0.10 -13.86 -0.03
C ARG A 43 0.66 -13.90 -1.46
N ASN A 44 -0.18 -13.56 -2.43
CA ASN A 44 0.16 -13.63 -3.84
C ASN A 44 0.13 -12.24 -4.51
N PRO A 45 1.18 -11.42 -4.32
CA PRO A 45 1.22 -10.08 -4.89
C PRO A 45 1.22 -10.09 -6.43
N ASN A 46 1.83 -11.09 -7.07
CA ASN A 46 1.78 -11.22 -8.54
C ASN A 46 0.36 -11.52 -9.05
N GLY A 47 -0.33 -12.48 -8.43
CA GLY A 47 -1.73 -12.78 -8.78
C GLY A 47 -2.67 -11.61 -8.53
N TYR A 48 -2.37 -10.77 -7.54
CA TYR A 48 -3.11 -9.53 -7.29
C TYR A 48 -2.93 -8.52 -8.44
N VAL A 49 -1.69 -8.34 -8.93
CA VAL A 49 -1.40 -7.51 -10.10
C VAL A 49 -2.13 -8.02 -11.34
N GLU A 50 -2.09 -9.33 -11.60
CA GLU A 50 -2.80 -9.94 -12.73
C GLU A 50 -4.32 -9.72 -12.69
N GLU A 51 -4.92 -9.79 -11.50
CA GLU A 51 -6.35 -9.51 -11.35
C GLU A 51 -6.66 -8.03 -11.62
N LEU A 52 -5.80 -7.12 -11.17
CA LEU A 52 -5.94 -5.69 -11.45
C LEU A 52 -5.76 -5.36 -12.91
N ASP A 53 -4.85 -6.02 -13.62
CA ASP A 53 -4.71 -5.85 -15.08
C ASP A 53 -5.99 -6.25 -15.83
N LYS A 54 -6.64 -7.34 -15.40
CA LYS A 54 -7.96 -7.74 -15.94
C LYS A 54 -9.03 -6.68 -15.67
N ILE A 55 -9.04 -6.07 -14.49
CA ILE A 55 -9.99 -5.01 -14.12
C ILE A 55 -9.72 -3.75 -14.96
N LEU A 56 -8.47 -3.31 -15.02
CA LEU A 56 -8.04 -2.11 -15.74
C LEU A 56 -8.34 -2.21 -17.24
N SER A 57 -8.21 -3.40 -17.85
CA SER A 57 -8.52 -3.61 -19.27
C SER A 57 -9.98 -3.32 -19.64
N LYS A 58 -10.90 -3.38 -18.66
CA LYS A 58 -12.35 -3.16 -18.85
C LYS A 58 -12.79 -1.78 -18.34
N GLN A 59 -11.92 -1.05 -17.65
CA GLN A 59 -12.29 0.16 -16.93
C GLN A 59 -12.29 1.39 -17.84
N LYS A 60 -13.47 1.99 -18.03
CA LYS A 60 -13.63 3.21 -18.85
C LYS A 60 -13.62 4.50 -18.04
N ASN A 61 -14.04 4.44 -16.77
CA ASN A 61 -14.07 5.62 -15.90
C ASN A 61 -12.66 5.97 -15.43
N LYS A 62 -12.24 7.22 -15.66
CA LYS A 62 -10.90 7.71 -15.30
C LYS A 62 -10.62 7.64 -13.80
N HIS A 63 -11.56 8.07 -12.96
CA HIS A 63 -11.39 8.06 -11.51
C HIS A 63 -11.23 6.64 -10.96
N ASP A 64 -12.10 5.72 -11.37
CA ASP A 64 -11.99 4.31 -11.00
C ASP A 64 -10.70 3.67 -11.55
N LYS A 65 -10.24 4.12 -12.73
CA LYS A 65 -8.96 3.68 -13.31
C LYS A 65 -7.79 4.11 -12.43
N ASP A 66 -7.72 5.38 -12.01
CA ASP A 66 -6.65 5.89 -11.14
C ASP A 66 -6.64 5.17 -9.78
N ILE A 67 -7.81 4.83 -9.21
CA ILE A 67 -7.90 4.01 -7.99
C ILE A 67 -7.31 2.60 -8.21
N ASN A 68 -7.65 1.94 -9.32
CA ASN A 68 -7.14 0.61 -9.62
C ASN A 68 -5.65 0.62 -9.99
N LEU A 69 -5.13 1.70 -10.59
CA LEU A 69 -3.69 1.89 -10.81
C LEU A 69 -2.94 2.04 -9.49
N LEU A 70 -3.48 2.81 -8.53
CA LEU A 70 -2.90 2.92 -7.19
C LEU A 70 -2.86 1.56 -6.46
N GLN A 71 -3.93 0.77 -6.60
CA GLN A 71 -3.95 -0.60 -6.11
C GLN A 71 -2.87 -1.44 -6.81
N LYS A 72 -2.74 -1.34 -8.14
CA LYS A 72 -1.73 -2.10 -8.91
C LYS A 72 -0.32 -1.79 -8.44
N ALA A 73 -0.01 -0.51 -8.20
CA ALA A 73 1.26 -0.10 -7.62
C ALA A 73 1.54 -0.73 -6.25
N THR A 74 0.50 -0.94 -5.43
CA THR A 74 0.62 -1.65 -4.14
C THR A 74 1.02 -3.12 -4.35
N GLY A 75 0.39 -3.80 -5.31
CA GLY A 75 0.74 -5.17 -5.67
C GLY A 75 2.16 -5.29 -6.22
N LEU A 76 2.54 -4.38 -7.13
CA LEU A 76 3.88 -4.30 -7.71
C LEU A 76 4.95 -4.06 -6.63
N PHE A 77 4.69 -3.15 -5.69
CA PHE A 77 5.55 -2.92 -4.53
C PHE A 77 5.76 -4.21 -3.72
N TYR A 78 4.68 -4.90 -3.33
CA TYR A 78 4.80 -6.14 -2.57
C TYR A 78 5.48 -7.28 -3.36
N ALA A 79 5.38 -7.28 -4.69
CA ALA A 79 6.10 -8.23 -5.56
C ALA A 79 7.59 -7.90 -5.75
N GLY A 80 8.04 -6.70 -5.35
CA GLY A 80 9.40 -6.19 -5.53
C GLY A 80 9.66 -5.63 -6.92
N ARG A 81 8.61 -5.29 -7.66
CA ARG A 81 8.67 -4.69 -9.00
C ARG A 81 8.65 -3.17 -8.86
N PHE A 82 9.67 -2.64 -8.17
CA PHE A 82 9.70 -1.24 -7.71
C PHE A 82 9.68 -0.23 -8.86
N ASP A 83 10.43 -0.45 -9.93
CA ASP A 83 10.43 0.42 -11.10
C ASP A 83 9.06 0.48 -11.79
N GLU A 84 8.37 -0.65 -11.88
CA GLU A 84 7.02 -0.70 -12.44
C GLU A 84 6.01 0.00 -11.53
N ALA A 85 6.14 -0.16 -10.20
CA ALA A 85 5.30 0.55 -9.25
C ALA A 85 5.46 2.07 -9.40
N LYS A 86 6.71 2.57 -9.49
CA LYS A 86 7.01 3.98 -9.75
C LYS A 86 6.47 4.44 -11.11
N HIS A 87 6.62 3.64 -12.16
CA HIS A 87 6.09 3.96 -13.49
C HIS A 87 4.57 4.15 -13.46
N VAL A 88 3.85 3.22 -12.83
CA VAL A 88 2.38 3.32 -12.68
C VAL A 88 1.98 4.60 -11.96
N LEU A 89 2.68 4.94 -10.87
CA LEU A 89 2.36 6.10 -10.03
C LEU A 89 2.68 7.44 -10.70
N ASN A 90 3.81 7.52 -11.41
CA ASN A 90 4.30 8.79 -11.99
C ASN A 90 3.90 9.02 -13.45
N VAL A 91 3.61 7.96 -14.22
CA VAL A 91 3.41 8.04 -15.67
C VAL A 91 1.98 7.66 -16.07
N GLU A 92 1.48 6.52 -15.59
CA GLU A 92 0.17 6.02 -16.02
C GLU A 92 -1.00 6.71 -15.30
N MET A 93 -0.83 6.99 -14.01
CA MET A 93 -1.86 7.60 -13.19
C MET A 93 -1.98 9.09 -13.48
N LYS A 94 -3.20 9.57 -13.75
CA LYS A 94 -3.44 10.97 -14.15
C LYS A 94 -3.70 11.90 -12.98
N GLN A 95 -4.19 11.36 -11.87
CA GLN A 95 -4.49 12.13 -10.67
C GLN A 95 -4.40 11.23 -9.44
N ILE A 96 -3.80 11.73 -8.35
CA ILE A 96 -3.79 11.04 -7.06
C ILE A 96 -5.21 11.10 -6.47
N PRO A 97 -5.88 9.96 -6.20
CA PRO A 97 -7.18 9.96 -5.53
C PRO A 97 -7.06 10.61 -4.15
N ALA A 98 -7.96 11.52 -3.79
CA ALA A 98 -7.90 12.25 -2.51
C ALA A 98 -7.80 11.31 -1.29
N ASN A 99 -8.63 10.26 -1.27
CA ASN A 99 -8.61 9.24 -0.20
C ASN A 99 -7.43 8.24 -0.31
N GLY A 100 -6.66 8.30 -1.40
CA GLY A 100 -5.55 7.40 -1.71
C GLY A 100 -4.16 8.03 -1.57
N GLN A 101 -4.05 9.30 -1.17
CA GLN A 101 -2.77 10.01 -1.09
C GLN A 101 -1.74 9.30 -0.19
N HIS A 102 -2.16 8.79 0.97
CA HIS A 102 -1.28 8.04 1.87
C HIS A 102 -0.68 6.79 1.20
N LEU A 103 -1.49 6.03 0.45
CA LEU A 103 -1.01 4.85 -0.28
C LEU A 103 -0.10 5.25 -1.45
N PHE A 104 -0.42 6.35 -2.14
CA PHE A 104 0.39 6.84 -3.25
C PHE A 104 1.82 7.13 -2.78
N TYR A 105 1.96 7.98 -1.78
CA TYR A 105 3.28 8.36 -1.26
C TYR A 105 3.99 7.19 -0.59
N GLN A 106 3.27 6.35 0.16
CA GLN A 106 3.86 5.14 0.74
C GLN A 106 4.46 4.24 -0.34
N ASN A 107 3.69 3.91 -1.39
CA ASN A 107 4.17 3.01 -2.43
C ASN A 107 5.31 3.64 -3.23
N LEU A 108 5.24 4.94 -3.53
CA LEU A 108 6.29 5.63 -4.28
C LEU A 108 7.61 5.67 -3.51
N ILE A 109 7.58 6.21 -2.30
CA ILE A 109 8.78 6.46 -1.50
C ILE A 109 9.39 5.14 -1.02
N LEU A 110 8.58 4.20 -0.52
CA LEU A 110 9.12 2.91 -0.11
C LEU A 110 9.67 2.12 -1.31
N SER A 111 9.10 2.25 -2.51
CA SER A 111 9.69 1.63 -3.70
C SER A 111 11.07 2.21 -4.00
N MET A 112 11.29 3.52 -3.83
CA MET A 112 12.62 4.13 -4.01
C MET A 112 13.59 3.62 -2.94
N LEU A 113 13.23 3.71 -1.66
CA LEU A 113 14.10 3.33 -0.54
C LEU A 113 14.48 1.85 -0.59
N PHE A 114 13.53 0.94 -0.81
CA PHE A 114 13.82 -0.50 -0.89
C PHE A 114 14.51 -0.91 -2.20
N ASN A 115 14.48 -0.08 -3.25
CA ASN A 115 15.24 -0.29 -4.48
C ASN A 115 16.66 0.29 -4.41
N GLY A 116 17.04 0.94 -3.30
CA GLY A 116 18.36 1.54 -3.10
C GLY A 116 18.49 2.99 -3.60
N GLU A 117 17.41 3.60 -4.08
CA GLU A 117 17.34 5.03 -4.45
C GLU A 117 17.12 5.89 -3.19
N ILE A 118 18.10 5.87 -2.27
CA ILE A 118 17.94 6.44 -0.93
C ILE A 118 17.78 7.97 -0.97
N GLU A 119 18.59 8.66 -1.78
CA GLU A 119 18.54 10.12 -1.88
C GLU A 119 17.24 10.60 -2.52
N GLU A 120 16.80 9.95 -3.60
CA GLU A 120 15.53 10.26 -4.27
C GLU A 120 14.33 9.96 -3.37
N GLY A 121 14.36 8.82 -2.66
CA GLY A 121 13.32 8.45 -1.70
C GLY A 121 13.19 9.48 -0.56
N HIS A 122 14.32 9.89 0.01
CA HIS A 122 14.36 10.91 1.06
C HIS A 122 13.83 12.27 0.57
N LYS A 123 14.26 12.71 -0.61
CA LYS A 123 13.77 13.94 -1.22
C LYS A 123 12.26 13.89 -1.46
N ALA A 124 11.75 12.79 -2.01
CA ALA A 124 10.32 12.60 -2.23
C ALA A 124 9.51 12.63 -0.91
N LEU A 125 10.07 12.15 0.19
CA LEU A 125 9.44 12.27 1.51
C LEU A 125 9.39 13.72 2.00
N ILE A 126 10.48 14.48 1.86
CA ILE A 126 10.51 15.91 2.20
C ILE A 126 9.44 16.66 1.42
N ASP A 127 9.41 16.50 0.09
CA ASP A 127 8.45 17.17 -0.79
C ASP A 127 7.00 16.81 -0.44
N ALA A 128 6.76 15.58 0.04
CA ALA A 128 5.43 15.10 0.43
C ALA A 128 5.05 15.41 1.90
N THR A 129 5.96 15.93 2.73
CA THR A 129 5.79 16.00 4.20
C THR A 129 4.58 16.83 4.63
N GLU A 130 4.33 17.96 3.97
CA GLU A 130 3.16 18.81 4.29
C GLU A 130 1.85 18.04 4.04
N VAL A 131 1.75 17.39 2.87
CA VAL A 131 0.57 16.60 2.49
C VAL A 131 0.39 15.42 3.45
N LEU A 132 1.46 14.66 3.73
CA LEU A 132 1.44 13.53 4.65
C LEU A 132 1.04 13.95 6.06
N THR A 133 1.52 15.08 6.55
CA THR A 133 1.17 15.60 7.89
C THR A 133 -0.28 16.05 7.96
N SER A 134 -0.83 16.61 6.87
CA SER A 134 -2.23 17.01 6.80
C SER A 134 -3.18 15.80 6.93
N ILE A 135 -2.86 14.67 6.29
CA ILE A 135 -3.67 13.44 6.30
C ILE A 135 -3.43 12.58 7.56
N LYS A 136 -2.27 12.73 8.24
CA LYS A 136 -1.91 12.04 9.50
C LYS A 136 -2.91 12.30 10.64
N LYS A 137 -3.66 13.41 10.59
CA LYS A 137 -4.68 13.78 11.60
C LYS A 137 -5.84 12.78 11.69
N THR A 138 -5.97 11.86 10.73
CA THR A 138 -6.95 10.76 10.79
C THR A 138 -6.32 9.50 11.41
N ALA A 139 -6.94 8.93 12.44
CA ALA A 139 -6.40 7.79 13.21
C ALA A 139 -5.97 6.60 12.35
N ASN A 140 -6.70 6.33 11.25
CA ASN A 140 -6.41 5.21 10.35
C ASN A 140 -5.10 5.36 9.55
N ASN A 141 -4.63 6.60 9.32
CA ASN A 141 -3.46 6.86 8.49
C ASN A 141 -2.18 7.10 9.29
N LYS A 142 -2.29 7.37 10.60
CA LYS A 142 -1.16 7.70 11.47
C LYS A 142 -0.04 6.66 11.38
N PHE A 143 -0.36 5.39 11.60
CA PHE A 143 0.63 4.29 11.57
C PHE A 143 1.22 4.05 10.17
N ALA A 144 0.43 4.28 9.12
CA ALA A 144 0.89 4.14 7.73
C ALA A 144 2.04 5.11 7.44
N ILE A 145 1.82 6.36 7.84
CA ILE A 145 2.71 7.51 7.64
C ILE A 145 3.90 7.46 8.59
N GLU A 146 3.69 7.10 9.85
CA GLU A 146 4.77 7.02 10.84
C GLU A 146 5.83 5.98 10.47
N PHE A 147 5.41 4.84 9.92
CA PHE A 147 6.34 3.87 9.35
C PHE A 147 7.15 4.41 8.19
N LEU A 148 6.55 5.24 7.33
CA LEU A 148 7.26 5.82 6.20
C LEU A 148 8.43 6.70 6.68
N PHE A 149 8.17 7.56 7.67
CA PHE A 149 9.20 8.35 8.33
C PHE A 149 10.24 7.47 9.05
N ALA A 150 9.81 6.41 9.73
CA ALA A 150 10.71 5.50 10.42
C ALA A 150 11.64 4.73 9.47
N VAL A 151 11.14 4.31 8.31
CA VAL A 151 11.96 3.65 7.28
C VAL A 151 12.96 4.65 6.70
N ASP A 152 12.54 5.87 6.36
CA ASP A 152 13.46 6.90 5.90
C ASP A 152 14.57 7.19 6.92
N ASP A 153 14.22 7.44 8.19
CA ASP A 153 15.19 7.67 9.26
C ASP A 153 16.20 6.53 9.40
N LEU A 154 15.73 5.28 9.29
CA LEU A 154 16.59 4.10 9.31
C LEU A 154 17.59 4.10 8.15
N TYR A 155 17.15 4.41 6.92
CA TYR A 155 18.03 4.53 5.76
C TYR A 155 18.96 5.77 5.81
N GLN A 156 18.61 6.78 6.61
CA GLN A 156 19.46 7.92 6.95
C GLN A 156 20.42 7.63 8.13
N GLY A 157 20.43 6.41 8.67
CA GLY A 157 21.35 6.00 9.73
C GLY A 157 20.89 6.32 11.16
N LYS A 158 19.65 6.77 11.36
CA LYS A 158 19.07 7.09 12.69
C LYS A 158 18.44 5.84 13.33
N TYR A 159 19.25 4.80 13.53
CA TYR A 159 18.78 3.48 13.94
C TYR A 159 18.15 3.45 15.35
N GLU A 160 18.82 4.06 16.34
CA GLU A 160 18.43 3.98 17.76
C GLU A 160 17.02 4.54 18.03
N GLU A 161 16.68 5.66 17.39
CA GLU A 161 15.40 6.34 17.60
C GLU A 161 14.19 5.54 17.10
N ARG A 162 14.43 4.52 16.26
CA ARG A 162 13.37 3.76 15.57
C ARG A 162 13.26 2.31 16.04
N LYS A 163 14.15 1.82 16.91
CA LYS A 163 14.18 0.42 17.35
C LYS A 163 12.88 -0.02 18.02
N ASP A 164 12.45 0.70 19.05
CA ASP A 164 11.23 0.37 19.79
C ASP A 164 9.99 0.41 18.89
N PHE A 165 9.93 1.38 17.97
CA PHE A 165 8.87 1.47 16.99
C PHE A 165 8.80 0.21 16.10
N PHE A 166 9.94 -0.22 15.53
CA PHE A 166 9.93 -1.40 14.68
C PHE A 166 9.70 -2.70 15.45
N LEU A 167 10.19 -2.81 16.69
CA LEU A 167 9.91 -3.95 17.57
C LEU A 167 8.40 -4.07 17.85
N ASP A 168 7.72 -2.97 18.21
CA ASP A 168 6.26 -2.96 18.35
C ASP A 168 5.56 -3.40 17.06
N LEU A 169 5.99 -2.92 15.90
CA LEU A 169 5.41 -3.30 14.62
C LEU A 169 5.62 -4.78 14.25
N CYS A 170 6.69 -5.43 14.74
CA CYS A 170 6.89 -6.86 14.55
C CYS A 170 5.74 -7.66 15.19
N GLU A 171 5.29 -7.23 16.38
CA GLU A 171 4.24 -7.90 17.14
C GLU A 171 2.84 -7.44 16.70
N ASN A 172 2.64 -6.13 16.60
CA ASN A 172 1.34 -5.46 16.49
C ASN A 172 1.02 -4.96 15.06
N GLY A 173 1.90 -5.25 14.09
CA GLY A 173 1.68 -4.87 12.69
C GLY A 173 0.35 -5.41 12.12
N ARG A 174 -0.39 -4.53 11.43
CA ARG A 174 -1.75 -4.80 10.92
C ARG A 174 -1.85 -5.98 9.93
N ASN A 175 -0.77 -6.27 9.22
CA ASN A 175 -0.69 -7.40 8.29
C ASN A 175 0.73 -7.97 8.29
N TYR A 176 0.86 -9.19 7.76
CA TYR A 176 2.13 -9.91 7.71
C TYR A 176 3.20 -9.18 6.89
N TYR A 177 2.88 -8.50 5.78
CA TYR A 177 3.88 -7.70 5.07
C TYR A 177 4.47 -6.60 5.95
N ARG A 178 3.64 -5.94 6.78
CA ARG A 178 4.08 -4.91 7.70
C ARG A 178 4.99 -5.49 8.79
N LYS A 179 4.62 -6.64 9.34
CA LYS A 179 5.45 -7.39 10.30
C LYS A 179 6.77 -7.85 9.68
N ALA A 180 6.74 -8.34 8.43
CA ALA A 180 7.93 -8.80 7.70
C ALA A 180 8.90 -7.63 7.43
N MET A 181 8.40 -6.50 6.92
CA MET A 181 9.22 -5.30 6.73
C MET A 181 9.77 -4.78 8.06
N ALA A 182 8.98 -4.79 9.14
CA ALA A 182 9.45 -4.37 10.45
C ALA A 182 10.59 -5.27 10.95
N ASN A 183 10.46 -6.60 10.83
CA ASN A 183 11.53 -7.53 11.17
C ASN A 183 12.79 -7.29 10.33
N TYR A 184 12.64 -7.01 9.03
CA TYR A 184 13.77 -6.64 8.18
C TYR A 184 14.46 -5.35 8.67
N CYS A 185 13.69 -4.30 9.02
CA CYS A 185 14.22 -3.06 9.59
C CYS A 185 14.93 -3.29 10.92
N VAL A 186 14.36 -4.10 11.84
CA VAL A 186 15.01 -4.47 13.11
C VAL A 186 16.33 -5.21 12.87
N ALA A 187 16.38 -6.11 11.88
CA ALA A 187 17.63 -6.77 11.52
C ALA A 187 18.70 -5.79 11.04
N LEU A 188 18.35 -4.74 10.30
CA LEU A 188 19.30 -3.69 9.89
C LEU A 188 19.83 -2.90 11.10
N ILE A 189 18.99 -2.65 12.10
CA ILE A 189 19.41 -2.02 13.36
C ILE A 189 20.39 -2.92 14.11
N TYR A 190 20.06 -4.20 14.31
CA TYR A 190 20.96 -5.13 14.99
C TYR A 190 22.27 -5.37 14.23
N LYS A 191 22.26 -5.30 12.90
CA LYS A 191 23.48 -5.30 12.08
C LYS A 191 24.38 -4.11 12.44
N ASN A 192 23.81 -2.91 12.58
CA ASN A 192 24.54 -1.70 12.98
C ASN A 192 25.10 -1.81 14.42
N GLU A 193 24.39 -2.49 15.31
CA GLU A 193 24.83 -2.77 16.68
C GLU A 193 25.87 -3.90 16.79
N ASN A 194 26.23 -4.55 15.68
CA ASN A 194 27.05 -5.77 15.63
C ASN A 194 26.45 -6.95 16.42
N ASN A 195 25.13 -6.96 16.63
CA ASN A 195 24.41 -8.07 17.26
C ASN A 195 23.93 -9.06 16.20
N LEU A 196 24.84 -9.94 15.76
CA LEU A 196 24.58 -10.89 14.67
C LEU A 196 23.53 -11.95 15.00
N GLU A 197 23.38 -12.31 16.28
CA GLU A 197 22.40 -13.31 16.72
C GLU A 197 20.97 -12.79 16.52
N GLU A 198 20.65 -11.63 17.10
CA GLU A 198 19.33 -11.02 16.93
C GLU A 198 19.08 -10.57 15.49
N MET A 199 20.12 -10.10 14.78
CA MET A 199 20.02 -9.82 13.34
C MET A 199 19.53 -11.05 12.57
N ASN A 200 20.16 -12.21 12.76
CA ASN A 200 19.82 -13.43 12.01
C ASN A 200 18.41 -13.94 12.35
N LYS A 201 18.03 -13.88 13.63
CA LYS A 201 16.67 -14.23 14.09
C LYS A 201 15.61 -13.37 13.40
N HIS A 202 15.80 -12.06 13.34
CA HIS A 202 14.86 -11.15 12.69
C HIS A 202 14.85 -11.30 11.15
N LEU A 203 15.97 -11.65 10.53
CA LEU A 203 16.01 -11.96 9.10
C LEU A 203 15.19 -13.21 8.76
N GLU A 204 15.30 -14.27 9.57
CA GLU A 204 14.53 -15.49 9.34
C GLU A 204 13.03 -15.24 9.53
N LEU A 205 12.64 -14.46 10.54
CA LEU A 205 11.26 -14.01 10.72
C LEU A 205 10.77 -13.15 9.54
N ALA A 206 11.59 -12.21 9.06
CA ALA A 206 11.24 -11.38 7.91
C ALA A 206 10.99 -12.23 6.65
N LYS A 207 11.82 -13.26 6.44
CA LYS A 207 11.70 -14.21 5.33
C LYS A 207 10.45 -15.09 5.46
N GLU A 208 10.24 -15.73 6.60
CA GLU A 208 9.08 -16.62 6.83
C GLU A 208 7.75 -15.88 6.73
N ILE A 209 7.66 -14.72 7.39
CA ILE A 209 6.44 -13.91 7.38
C ILE A 209 6.24 -13.29 5.99
N GLY A 210 7.32 -12.85 5.35
CA GLY A 210 7.34 -12.17 4.07
C GLY A 210 7.33 -13.08 2.84
N GLN A 211 7.01 -14.37 2.99
CA GLN A 211 7.01 -15.35 1.90
C GLN A 211 6.24 -14.84 0.67
N ASN A 212 6.79 -15.10 -0.52
CA ASN A 212 6.30 -14.68 -1.84
C ASN A 212 6.30 -13.16 -2.08
N SER A 213 6.98 -12.39 -1.23
CA SER A 213 7.07 -10.93 -1.33
C SER A 213 8.49 -10.45 -1.60
N PHE A 214 8.65 -9.15 -1.83
CA PHE A 214 9.98 -8.55 -1.95
C PHE A 214 10.83 -8.71 -0.68
N VAL A 215 10.20 -8.79 0.51
CA VAL A 215 10.94 -8.90 1.78
C VAL A 215 11.70 -10.21 1.84
N GLU A 216 11.10 -11.32 1.39
CA GLU A 216 11.80 -12.60 1.27
C GLU A 216 13.03 -12.48 0.36
N LYS A 217 12.90 -11.79 -0.78
CA LYS A 217 14.00 -11.57 -1.72
C LYS A 217 15.12 -10.72 -1.12
N LEU A 218 14.79 -9.67 -0.37
CA LEU A 218 15.78 -8.80 0.30
C LEU A 218 16.61 -9.57 1.33
N VAL A 219 16.02 -10.54 2.02
CA VAL A 219 16.76 -11.39 2.96
C VAL A 219 17.71 -12.33 2.21
N LEU A 220 17.30 -12.84 1.04
CA LEU A 220 18.06 -13.80 0.23
C LEU A 220 19.17 -13.17 -0.62
N SER A 221 19.11 -11.87 -0.92
CA SER A 221 20.09 -11.16 -1.77
C SER A 221 21.42 -10.83 -1.05
N LYS A 222 21.82 -11.65 -0.08
CA LYS A 222 23.11 -11.54 0.62
C LYS A 222 24.15 -12.47 -0.01
#